data_AF-A0A970IZA6-F1
#
_entry.id   AF-A0A970IZA6-F1
#
_cell.length_a   1.000
_cell.length_b   1.000
_cell.length_c   1.000
_cell.angle_alpha   90.00
_cell.angle_beta   90.00
_cell.angle_gamma   90.00
#
_symmetry.space_group_name_H-M   'P 1'
#
loop_
_entity.id
_entity.type
_entity.pdbx_description
1 polymer ?
#
loop_
_entity_poly.entity_id
_entity_poly.type
_entity_poly.pdbx_seq_one_letter_code
_entity_poly.pdbx_strand_id
1 'polypeptide(L)'
;NNPPVQNNGQVPNNVQAMPKKNKKPMSKGAKIAILIVSVLILLGAVGFGVGLSITSEKHVVKNIKEAIEKKDSKQLAKYLYFSEGDIEIEEADVASLIEYINKNQGFKNELFKKLDDGRKYSGFEVVDNGKTMLVFKKYVLKLEPQYLELESNFENVEVKLDGKSIGKINEMFKTKKFGPFFPREYKLEYLYEYEGETVQLEKNVQLFNGKYKDKGYFDIHFVTVESEVDNMKYFLDGTEKSKEIVIGTNKLGPFSFVEESTLVFSKDYSWGKINSKEYSTFDYSIYIEDFELKDSDFIKSAAPTIKEFVQSYYAAKSSQDSGKLVNATDNCKAVFNDEYFFTSYQYTFKGVSVDLEEGLEVFTDEGLKTDVFKVKVAAEFTKNDGDTGTDTGENTEGTVEDNSTKEAINLQLIYDEANKKWMVNAYDTYRWHSDDLLKLE
;
A
#
# COMPACT_ATOMS: atom_id res chain seq x y z
N ASN A 1 -46.12 1.68 107.70
CA ASN A 1 -47.33 1.08 107.11
C ASN A 1 -47.24 -0.43 107.20
N ASN A 2 -47.89 -0.99 108.23
CA ASN A 2 -48.02 -2.43 108.51
C ASN A 2 -49.38 -2.93 107.92
N PRO A 3 -49.73 -4.23 107.98
CA PRO A 3 -49.84 -5.21 106.88
C PRO A 3 -51.34 -5.59 106.59
N PRO A 4 -51.78 -6.65 105.84
CA PRO A 4 -51.64 -8.11 106.11
C PRO A 4 -51.43 -8.99 104.82
N VAL A 5 -50.92 -10.23 104.85
CA VAL A 5 -51.38 -11.53 105.42
C VAL A 5 -52.59 -12.16 104.70
N GLN A 6 -52.34 -13.38 104.17
CA GLN A 6 -53.18 -14.56 103.91
C GLN A 6 -54.73 -14.44 103.90
N ASN A 7 -55.40 -15.12 102.95
CA ASN A 7 -56.12 -16.36 103.28
C ASN A 7 -56.55 -17.19 102.05
N ASN A 8 -56.58 -18.51 102.28
CA ASN A 8 -57.06 -19.58 101.42
C ASN A 8 -58.54 -19.46 101.05
N GLY A 9 -58.87 -19.94 99.85
CA GLY A 9 -60.22 -20.36 99.46
C GLY A 9 -60.16 -21.29 98.25
N GLN A 10 -60.19 -22.60 98.48
CA GLN A 10 -60.52 -23.59 97.45
C GLN A 10 -62.00 -23.48 97.06
N VAL A 11 -62.31 -23.36 95.76
CA VAL A 11 -63.52 -23.94 95.12
C VAL A 11 -63.26 -24.09 93.60
N PRO A 12 -63.99 -24.93 92.85
CA PRO A 12 -63.49 -26.16 92.26
C PRO A 12 -63.18 -26.08 90.75
N ASN A 13 -62.47 -27.11 90.31
CA ASN A 13 -62.08 -27.42 88.94
C ASN A 13 -63.29 -27.42 87.99
N ASN A 14 -63.31 -26.53 86.98
CA ASN A 14 -64.22 -26.63 85.85
C ASN A 14 -63.42 -26.65 84.55
N VAL A 15 -62.83 -27.81 84.26
CA VAL A 15 -62.28 -28.11 82.93
C VAL A 15 -63.47 -28.33 82.00
N GLN A 16 -63.82 -27.31 81.22
CA GLN A 16 -64.69 -27.49 80.07
C GLN A 16 -63.99 -28.43 79.08
N ALA A 17 -64.46 -29.68 79.01
CA ALA A 17 -64.07 -30.61 77.97
C ALA A 17 -64.57 -30.07 76.62
N MET A 18 -63.65 -29.67 75.74
CA MET A 18 -63.97 -29.38 74.35
C MET A 18 -64.53 -30.66 73.70
N PRO A 19 -65.60 -30.56 72.88
CA PRO A 19 -66.19 -31.72 72.24
C PRO A 19 -65.18 -32.41 71.31
N LYS A 20 -64.95 -33.71 71.52
CA LYS A 20 -64.19 -34.57 70.59
C LYS A 20 -64.88 -34.54 69.23
N LYS A 21 -64.30 -33.78 68.29
CA LYS A 21 -64.74 -33.73 66.88
C LYS A 21 -64.64 -35.14 66.28
N ASN A 22 -65.80 -35.74 66.03
CA ASN A 22 -65.92 -37.07 65.43
C ASN A 22 -65.35 -37.02 64.00
N LYS A 23 -64.21 -37.70 63.76
CA LYS A 23 -63.58 -37.75 62.43
C LYS A 23 -64.41 -38.68 61.53
N LYS A 24 -65.24 -38.11 60.65
CA LYS A 24 -65.88 -38.88 59.56
C LYS A 24 -64.78 -39.62 58.76
N PRO A 25 -64.92 -40.93 58.48
CA PRO A 25 -63.95 -41.66 57.68
C PRO A 25 -63.95 -41.08 56.26
N MET A 26 -62.76 -40.68 55.81
CA MET A 26 -62.53 -40.08 54.50
C MET A 26 -63.00 -41.04 53.38
N SER A 27 -63.71 -40.52 52.37
CA SER A 27 -64.23 -41.36 51.26
C SER A 27 -63.06 -41.98 50.47
N LYS A 28 -63.28 -43.18 49.90
CA LYS A 28 -62.24 -43.91 49.16
C LYS A 28 -61.64 -43.08 48.01
N GLY A 29 -62.45 -42.26 47.33
CA GLY A 29 -62.00 -41.36 46.27
C GLY A 29 -61.12 -40.20 46.77
N ALA A 30 -61.42 -39.63 47.93
CA ALA A 30 -60.58 -38.58 48.53
C ALA A 30 -59.20 -39.11 48.97
N LYS A 31 -59.12 -40.34 49.47
CA LYS A 31 -57.86 -41.00 49.80
C LYS A 31 -56.98 -41.25 48.57
N ILE A 32 -57.60 -41.69 47.46
CA ILE A 32 -56.91 -41.90 46.18
C ILE A 32 -56.44 -40.56 45.60
N ALA A 33 -57.27 -39.52 45.64
CA ALA A 33 -56.88 -38.18 45.20
C ALA A 33 -55.69 -37.62 45.99
N ILE A 34 -55.70 -37.76 47.33
CA ILE A 34 -54.57 -37.34 48.18
C ILE A 34 -53.31 -38.15 47.89
N LEU A 35 -53.43 -39.46 47.62
CA LEU A 35 -52.30 -40.30 47.23
C LEU A 35 -51.71 -39.81 45.89
N ILE A 36 -52.55 -39.58 44.88
CA ILE A 36 -52.13 -39.08 43.57
C ILE A 36 -51.46 -37.72 43.69
N VAL A 37 -52.04 -36.78 44.43
CA VAL A 37 -51.46 -35.46 44.67
C VAL A 37 -50.13 -35.58 45.43
N SER A 38 -50.05 -36.44 46.44
CA SER A 38 -48.80 -36.68 47.18
C SER A 38 -47.70 -37.27 46.29
N VAL A 39 -48.05 -38.20 45.40
CA VAL A 39 -47.11 -38.78 44.42
C VAL A 39 -46.66 -37.74 43.41
N LEU A 40 -47.57 -36.91 42.89
CA LEU A 40 -47.24 -35.81 41.98
C LEU A 40 -46.35 -34.76 42.65
N ILE A 41 -46.58 -34.44 43.93
CA ILE A 41 -45.71 -33.55 44.71
C ILE A 41 -44.33 -34.17 44.91
N LEU A 42 -44.25 -35.47 45.20
CA LEU A 42 -42.98 -36.19 45.34
C LEU A 42 -42.20 -36.21 44.02
N LEU A 43 -42.85 -36.55 42.91
CA LEU A 43 -42.24 -36.52 41.57
C LEU A 43 -41.86 -35.09 41.18
N GLY A 44 -42.68 -34.09 41.52
CA GLY A 44 -42.39 -32.69 41.34
C GLY A 44 -41.18 -32.23 42.15
N ALA A 45 -41.05 -32.65 43.41
CA ALA A 45 -39.92 -32.32 44.28
C ALA A 45 -38.61 -32.99 43.80
N VAL A 46 -38.68 -34.25 43.37
CA VAL A 46 -37.54 -34.96 42.76
C VAL A 46 -37.14 -34.29 41.45
N GLY A 47 -38.10 -34.02 40.56
CA GLY A 47 -37.86 -33.33 39.29
C GLY A 47 -37.31 -31.91 39.50
N PHE A 48 -37.78 -31.20 40.52
CA PHE A 48 -37.27 -29.88 40.90
C PHE A 48 -35.85 -29.96 41.45
N GLY A 49 -35.54 -30.95 42.29
CA GLY A 49 -34.18 -31.20 42.79
C GLY A 49 -33.19 -31.56 41.68
N VAL A 50 -33.59 -32.42 40.73
CA VAL A 50 -32.82 -32.72 39.53
C VAL A 50 -32.63 -31.46 38.69
N GLY A 51 -33.69 -30.69 38.47
CA GLY A 51 -33.66 -29.42 37.76
C GLY A 51 -32.67 -28.42 38.38
N LEU A 52 -32.70 -28.24 39.71
CA LEU A 52 -31.73 -27.41 40.43
C LEU A 52 -30.29 -27.90 40.29
N SER A 53 -30.08 -29.21 40.28
CA SER A 53 -28.74 -29.80 40.16
C SER A 53 -28.15 -29.59 38.77
N ILE A 54 -28.89 -29.95 37.71
CA ILE A 54 -28.43 -29.88 36.31
C ILE A 54 -28.26 -28.44 35.81
N THR A 55 -28.98 -27.48 36.40
CA THR A 55 -28.92 -26.05 36.04
C THR A 55 -28.01 -25.26 36.98
N SER A 56 -27.39 -25.90 37.98
CA SER A 56 -26.48 -25.21 38.89
C SER A 56 -25.24 -24.69 38.16
N GLU A 57 -24.69 -23.56 38.64
CA GLU A 57 -23.47 -22.95 38.10
C GLU A 57 -22.31 -23.96 37.99
N LYS A 58 -22.10 -24.77 39.04
CA LYS A 58 -21.07 -25.83 39.06
C LYS A 58 -21.29 -26.88 37.96
N HIS A 59 -22.53 -27.28 37.71
CA HIS A 59 -22.84 -28.24 36.65
C HIS A 59 -22.61 -27.63 35.27
N VAL A 60 -22.95 -26.35 35.08
CA VAL A 60 -22.68 -25.62 33.84
C VAL A 60 -21.17 -25.47 33.60
N VAL A 61 -20.40 -25.07 34.61
CA VAL A 61 -18.92 -25.00 34.55
C VAL A 61 -18.33 -26.36 34.16
N LYS A 62 -18.81 -27.45 34.78
CA LYS A 62 -18.38 -28.82 34.41
C LYS A 62 -18.66 -29.11 32.93
N ASN A 63 -19.85 -28.82 32.44
CA ASN A 63 -20.22 -29.08 31.04
C ASN A 63 -19.41 -28.22 30.05
N ILE A 64 -19.11 -26.96 30.38
CA ILE A 64 -18.22 -26.09 29.59
C ILE A 64 -16.83 -26.73 29.47
N LYS A 65 -16.26 -27.17 30.59
CA LYS A 65 -14.93 -27.81 30.62
C LYS A 65 -14.90 -29.09 29.80
N GLU A 66 -15.91 -29.95 29.97
CA GLU A 66 -16.03 -31.18 29.20
C GLU A 66 -16.16 -30.91 27.69
N ALA A 67 -16.93 -29.89 27.30
CA ALA A 67 -17.08 -29.51 25.89
C ALA A 67 -15.74 -29.03 25.30
N ILE A 68 -14.99 -28.21 26.04
CA ILE A 68 -13.64 -27.78 25.64
C ILE A 68 -12.68 -28.98 25.52
N GLU A 69 -12.67 -29.87 26.51
CA GLU A 69 -11.79 -31.06 26.52
C GLU A 69 -12.11 -32.04 25.39
N LYS A 70 -13.40 -32.26 25.13
CA LYS A 70 -13.89 -33.17 24.07
C LYS A 70 -13.91 -32.53 22.69
N LYS A 71 -13.52 -31.26 22.56
CA LYS A 71 -13.59 -30.47 21.32
C LYS A 71 -15.00 -30.41 20.73
N ASP A 72 -16.02 -30.33 21.59
CA ASP A 72 -17.43 -30.32 21.20
C ASP A 72 -17.96 -28.88 21.07
N SER A 73 -17.72 -28.27 19.90
CA SER A 73 -18.14 -26.90 19.59
C SER A 73 -19.64 -26.69 19.70
N LYS A 74 -20.44 -27.66 19.25
CA LYS A 74 -21.91 -27.61 19.32
C LYS A 74 -22.39 -27.56 20.76
N GLN A 75 -21.78 -28.34 21.63
CA GLN A 75 -22.15 -28.35 23.04
C GLN A 75 -21.69 -27.07 23.74
N LEU A 76 -20.49 -26.57 23.46
CA LEU A 76 -20.00 -25.33 24.04
C LEU A 76 -20.86 -24.13 23.63
N ALA A 77 -21.24 -24.04 22.35
CA ALA A 77 -22.06 -22.94 21.81
C ALA A 77 -23.36 -22.70 22.60
N LYS A 78 -23.98 -23.76 23.14
CA LYS A 78 -25.21 -23.67 23.95
C LYS A 78 -25.02 -22.91 25.26
N TYR A 79 -23.79 -22.82 25.74
CA TYR A 79 -23.42 -22.15 26.98
C TYR A 79 -22.80 -20.78 26.74
N LEU A 80 -22.50 -20.37 25.50
CA LEU A 80 -21.87 -19.09 25.24
C LEU A 80 -22.87 -17.96 25.26
N TYR A 81 -22.43 -16.82 25.76
CA TYR A 81 -23.14 -15.56 25.69
C TYR A 81 -22.16 -14.45 25.36
N PHE A 82 -22.39 -13.76 24.25
CA PHE A 82 -21.60 -12.59 23.87
C PHE A 82 -22.25 -11.32 24.43
N SER A 83 -21.46 -10.50 25.11
CA SER A 83 -22.00 -9.44 25.96
C SER A 83 -22.35 -8.14 25.23
N GLU A 84 -21.87 -7.94 24.00
CA GLU A 84 -22.13 -6.73 23.20
C GLU A 84 -22.52 -7.08 21.76
N GLY A 85 -23.71 -6.65 21.32
CA GLY A 85 -24.19 -6.81 19.96
C GLY A 85 -24.83 -8.17 19.67
N ASP A 86 -25.69 -8.20 18.63
CA ASP A 86 -26.29 -9.42 18.09
C ASP A 86 -25.28 -10.16 17.18
N ILE A 87 -24.10 -10.48 17.71
CA ILE A 87 -23.12 -11.30 16.98
C ILE A 87 -23.62 -12.74 17.00
N GLU A 88 -23.94 -13.26 15.81
CA GLU A 88 -24.25 -14.67 15.64
C GLU A 88 -23.00 -15.51 15.91
N ILE A 89 -23.09 -16.43 16.87
CA ILE A 89 -21.97 -17.31 17.23
C ILE A 89 -22.00 -18.49 16.27
N GLU A 90 -21.09 -18.51 15.29
CA GLU A 90 -20.95 -19.63 14.37
C GLU A 90 -20.20 -20.80 15.03
N GLU A 91 -20.52 -22.04 14.65
CA GLU A 91 -19.85 -23.23 15.20
C GLU A 91 -18.33 -23.22 14.94
N ALA A 92 -17.91 -22.65 13.80
CA ALA A 92 -16.51 -22.50 13.43
C ALA A 92 -15.76 -21.57 14.40
N ASP A 93 -16.38 -20.46 14.82
CA ASP A 93 -15.78 -19.53 15.79
C ASP A 93 -15.55 -20.21 17.14
N VAL A 94 -16.53 -21.03 17.57
CA VAL A 94 -16.43 -21.82 18.80
C VAL A 94 -15.36 -22.90 18.70
N ALA A 95 -15.21 -23.53 17.53
CA ALA A 95 -14.15 -24.50 17.29
C ALA A 95 -12.76 -23.86 17.43
N SER A 96 -12.54 -22.69 16.83
CA SER A 96 -11.28 -21.94 16.96
C SER A 96 -10.99 -21.51 18.39
N LEU A 97 -12.02 -21.08 19.14
CA LEU A 97 -11.89 -20.79 20.57
C LEU A 97 -11.43 -22.02 21.37
N ILE A 98 -12.05 -23.19 21.13
CA ILE A 98 -11.68 -24.44 21.80
C ILE A 98 -10.25 -24.85 21.44
N GLU A 99 -9.86 -24.69 20.18
CA GLU A 99 -8.51 -24.99 19.72
C GLU A 99 -7.47 -24.13 20.45
N TYR A 100 -7.69 -22.81 20.52
CA TYR A 100 -6.81 -21.90 21.25
C TYR A 100 -6.67 -22.29 22.73
N ILE A 101 -7.79 -22.56 23.41
CA ILE A 101 -7.78 -22.96 24.83
C ILE A 101 -6.97 -24.25 25.00
N ASN A 102 -7.19 -25.26 24.16
CA ASN A 102 -6.47 -26.52 24.26
C ASN A 102 -5.00 -26.44 23.85
N LYS A 103 -4.63 -25.54 22.94
CA LYS A 103 -3.23 -25.30 22.56
C LYS A 103 -2.48 -24.59 23.70
N ASN A 104 -3.14 -23.71 24.45
CA ASN A 104 -2.57 -22.96 25.56
C ASN A 104 -2.89 -23.59 26.93
N GLN A 105 -2.16 -24.64 27.30
CA GLN A 105 -2.39 -25.39 28.55
C GLN A 105 -2.37 -24.51 29.82
N GLY A 106 -1.46 -23.52 29.88
CA GLY A 106 -1.42 -22.58 31.00
C GLY A 106 -2.69 -21.74 31.11
N PHE A 107 -3.17 -21.20 29.98
CA PHE A 107 -4.42 -20.47 29.90
C PHE A 107 -5.61 -21.34 30.30
N LYS A 108 -5.69 -22.56 29.76
CA LYS A 108 -6.76 -23.53 30.07
C LYS A 108 -6.83 -23.85 31.55
N ASN A 109 -5.70 -24.16 32.17
CA ASN A 109 -5.65 -24.54 33.58
C ASN A 109 -6.10 -23.40 34.49
N GLU A 110 -5.63 -22.17 34.22
CA GLU A 110 -6.02 -21.01 35.01
C GLU A 110 -7.48 -20.63 34.75
N LEU A 111 -7.96 -20.67 33.51
CA LEU A 111 -9.37 -20.49 33.16
C LEU A 111 -10.23 -21.48 33.95
N PHE A 112 -9.91 -22.77 33.90
CA PHE A 112 -10.69 -23.82 34.57
C PHE A 112 -10.75 -23.61 36.08
N LYS A 113 -9.62 -23.27 36.70
CA LYS A 113 -9.54 -22.97 38.12
C LYS A 113 -10.39 -21.75 38.50
N LYS A 114 -10.31 -20.67 37.72
CA LYS A 114 -11.09 -19.45 37.97
C LYS A 114 -12.58 -19.69 37.82
N LEU A 115 -12.98 -20.47 36.83
CA LEU A 115 -14.38 -20.88 36.65
C LEU A 115 -14.90 -21.74 37.82
N ASP A 116 -14.09 -22.64 38.39
CA ASP A 116 -14.48 -23.41 39.59
C ASP A 116 -14.70 -22.52 40.81
N ASP A 117 -13.88 -21.47 40.93
CA ASP A 117 -13.95 -20.49 42.01
C ASP A 117 -15.08 -19.45 41.80
N GLY A 118 -15.84 -19.52 40.69
CA GLY A 118 -16.84 -18.51 40.33
C GLY A 118 -16.24 -17.14 40.01
N ARG A 119 -15.01 -17.11 39.49
CA ARG A 119 -14.26 -15.88 39.18
C ARG A 119 -14.06 -15.69 37.69
N LYS A 120 -14.12 -14.43 37.25
CA LYS A 120 -13.75 -14.00 35.90
C LYS A 120 -12.26 -14.24 35.61
N TYR A 121 -11.94 -14.61 34.38
CA TYR A 121 -10.58 -14.72 33.88
C TYR A 121 -10.48 -14.35 32.40
N SER A 122 -9.61 -13.40 32.03
CA SER A 122 -9.33 -13.02 30.63
C SER A 122 -10.57 -12.79 29.74
N GLY A 123 -11.61 -12.16 30.29
CA GLY A 123 -12.86 -11.91 29.56
C GLY A 123 -13.86 -13.07 29.54
N PHE A 124 -13.58 -14.16 30.27
CA PHE A 124 -14.47 -15.30 30.47
C PHE A 124 -15.07 -15.24 31.88
N GLU A 125 -16.38 -15.31 31.99
CA GLU A 125 -17.10 -15.28 33.26
C GLU A 125 -18.38 -16.13 33.16
N VAL A 126 -18.68 -16.97 34.15
CA VAL A 126 -19.99 -17.62 34.19
C VAL A 126 -20.97 -16.73 34.93
N VAL A 127 -22.08 -16.38 34.27
CA VAL A 127 -23.07 -15.42 34.78
C VAL A 127 -24.47 -16.01 34.77
N ASP A 128 -25.32 -15.51 35.67
CA ASP A 128 -26.77 -15.75 35.64
C ASP A 128 -27.37 -14.95 34.47
N ASN A 129 -27.87 -15.67 33.46
CA ASN A 129 -28.51 -15.14 32.26
C ASN A 129 -29.99 -15.54 32.21
N GLY A 130 -30.69 -15.30 33.33
CA GLY A 130 -32.14 -15.40 33.43
C GLY A 130 -32.63 -16.77 33.85
N LYS A 131 -33.71 -17.23 33.22
CA LYS A 131 -34.40 -18.47 33.60
C LYS A 131 -34.37 -19.51 32.49
N THR A 132 -34.28 -20.78 32.89
CA THR A 132 -34.48 -21.95 32.03
C THR A 132 -35.50 -22.88 32.68
N MET A 133 -36.23 -23.63 31.86
CA MET A 133 -37.32 -24.52 32.29
C MET A 133 -38.28 -23.82 33.28
N LEU A 134 -38.68 -22.59 32.94
CA LEU A 134 -39.59 -21.68 33.68
C LEU A 134 -39.07 -21.13 35.02
N VAL A 135 -38.36 -21.91 35.83
CA VAL A 135 -38.08 -21.55 37.24
C VAL A 135 -36.59 -21.56 37.62
N PHE A 136 -35.77 -22.33 36.93
CA PHE A 136 -34.36 -22.51 37.30
C PHE A 136 -33.50 -21.39 36.72
N LYS A 137 -32.41 -21.05 37.41
CA LYS A 137 -31.43 -20.09 36.89
C LYS A 137 -30.75 -20.67 35.64
N LYS A 138 -30.51 -19.82 34.65
CA LYS A 138 -29.76 -20.19 33.44
C LYS A 138 -28.36 -19.60 33.55
N TYR A 139 -27.36 -20.43 33.80
CA TYR A 139 -25.97 -19.98 33.77
C TYR A 139 -25.38 -20.14 32.36
N VAL A 140 -24.55 -19.18 31.96
CA VAL A 140 -23.85 -19.15 30.66
C VAL A 140 -22.43 -18.63 30.86
N LEU A 141 -21.52 -19.03 29.98
CA LEU A 141 -20.20 -18.44 29.84
C LEU A 141 -20.29 -17.14 29.03
N LYS A 142 -20.24 -16.02 29.72
CA LYS A 142 -20.10 -14.69 29.14
C LYS A 142 -18.68 -14.54 28.56
N LEU A 143 -18.63 -14.08 27.31
CA LEU A 143 -17.42 -13.69 26.61
C LEU A 143 -17.39 -12.16 26.45
N GLU A 144 -16.26 -11.57 26.82
CA GLU A 144 -16.01 -10.15 26.57
C GLU A 144 -15.59 -9.89 25.12
N PRO A 145 -16.09 -8.79 24.53
CA PRO A 145 -15.76 -8.41 23.17
C PRO A 145 -14.28 -8.10 23.01
N GLN A 146 -13.76 -8.42 21.84
CA GLN A 146 -12.38 -8.13 21.46
C GLN A 146 -12.33 -6.98 20.48
N TYR A 147 -11.28 -6.17 20.59
CA TYR A 147 -11.10 -5.00 19.75
C TYR A 147 -9.70 -4.96 19.14
N LEU A 148 -9.62 -4.54 17.88
CA LEU A 148 -8.38 -4.23 17.21
C LEU A 148 -8.14 -2.71 17.29
N GLU A 149 -6.94 -2.31 17.68
CA GLU A 149 -6.46 -0.93 17.64
C GLU A 149 -5.32 -0.87 16.63
N LEU A 150 -5.64 -0.45 15.41
CA LEU A 150 -4.75 -0.57 14.27
C LEU A 150 -4.28 0.79 13.78
N GLU A 151 -3.04 0.86 13.32
CA GLU A 151 -2.46 2.03 12.66
C GLU A 151 -1.71 1.61 11.38
N SER A 152 -1.37 2.56 10.51
CA SER A 152 -0.55 2.30 9.32
C SER A 152 0.36 3.48 9.01
N ASN A 153 1.48 3.22 8.33
CA ASN A 153 2.37 4.25 7.78
C ASN A 153 1.85 4.86 6.46
N PHE A 154 0.70 4.42 5.97
CA PHE A 154 -0.03 5.05 4.88
C PHE A 154 -1.46 5.40 5.28
N GLU A 155 -2.04 6.38 4.59
CA GLU A 155 -3.46 6.69 4.69
C GLU A 155 -4.30 5.83 3.74
N ASN A 156 -5.61 5.82 3.95
CA ASN A 156 -6.61 5.11 3.16
C ASN A 156 -6.39 3.59 3.01
N VAL A 157 -5.68 2.98 3.95
CA VAL A 157 -5.40 1.53 3.97
C VAL A 157 -6.66 0.75 4.35
N GLU A 158 -7.10 -0.16 3.48
CA GLU A 158 -8.18 -1.08 3.79
C GLU A 158 -7.71 -2.16 4.76
N VAL A 159 -8.55 -2.48 5.73
CA VAL A 159 -8.32 -3.56 6.68
C VAL A 159 -9.37 -4.65 6.47
N LYS A 160 -8.92 -5.88 6.29
CA LYS A 160 -9.78 -7.07 6.23
C LYS A 160 -9.47 -8.01 7.40
N LEU A 161 -10.52 -8.68 7.85
CA LEU A 161 -10.46 -9.74 8.85
C LEU A 161 -11.11 -10.99 8.26
N ASP A 162 -10.34 -12.06 8.10
CA ASP A 162 -10.70 -13.26 7.34
C ASP A 162 -11.28 -12.95 5.95
N GLY A 163 -10.62 -12.05 5.21
CA GLY A 163 -11.04 -11.61 3.88
C GLY A 163 -12.26 -10.69 3.85
N LYS A 164 -12.94 -10.43 4.99
CA LYS A 164 -14.07 -9.48 5.07
C LYS A 164 -13.55 -8.10 5.45
N SER A 165 -13.93 -7.08 4.68
CA SER A 165 -13.58 -5.68 4.99
C SER A 165 -14.21 -5.25 6.32
N ILE A 166 -13.38 -4.72 7.22
CA ILE A 166 -13.82 -4.15 8.50
C ILE A 166 -13.69 -2.61 8.53
N GLY A 167 -13.21 -2.03 7.43
CA GLY A 167 -13.10 -0.58 7.21
C GLY A 167 -11.68 -0.14 6.84
N LYS A 168 -11.44 1.17 6.80
CA LYS A 168 -10.16 1.77 6.39
C LYS A 168 -9.48 2.56 7.52
N ILE A 169 -8.15 2.58 7.54
CA ILE A 169 -7.34 3.54 8.30
C ILE A 169 -7.15 4.77 7.41
N ASN A 170 -7.87 5.86 7.70
CA ASN A 170 -7.94 7.02 6.81
C ASN A 170 -6.80 8.03 7.02
N GLU A 171 -6.09 7.94 8.13
CA GLU A 171 -5.06 8.91 8.50
C GLU A 171 -3.79 8.16 8.88
N MET A 172 -2.66 8.61 8.34
CA MET A 172 -1.34 8.05 8.61
C MET A 172 -1.03 8.12 10.12
N PHE A 173 -0.49 7.03 10.66
CA PHE A 173 -0.08 6.86 12.08
C PHE A 173 -1.17 7.16 13.12
N LYS A 174 -2.44 7.22 12.72
CA LYS A 174 -3.56 7.40 13.65
C LYS A 174 -4.18 6.05 13.99
N THR A 175 -4.21 5.73 15.27
CA THR A 175 -4.87 4.51 15.75
C THR A 175 -6.38 4.56 15.51
N LYS A 176 -6.91 3.54 14.86
CA LYS A 176 -8.35 3.32 14.67
C LYS A 176 -8.79 2.04 15.37
N LYS A 177 -9.92 2.12 16.06
CA LYS A 177 -10.52 0.99 16.77
C LYS A 177 -11.53 0.26 15.87
N PHE A 178 -11.42 -1.06 15.80
CA PHE A 178 -12.36 -1.95 15.12
C PHE A 178 -12.91 -3.01 16.07
N GLY A 179 -14.16 -3.42 15.84
CA GLY A 179 -14.88 -4.40 16.65
C GLY A 179 -16.25 -3.88 17.09
N PRO A 180 -16.96 -4.61 17.96
CA PRO A 180 -16.50 -5.79 18.70
C PRO A 180 -16.33 -7.05 17.84
N PHE A 181 -15.39 -7.93 18.23
CA PHE A 181 -15.13 -9.24 17.61
C PHE A 181 -15.23 -10.39 18.62
N PHE A 182 -15.57 -11.59 18.12
CA PHE A 182 -15.60 -12.81 18.91
C PHE A 182 -14.17 -13.28 19.25
N PRO A 183 -13.90 -13.82 20.45
CA PRO A 183 -12.55 -14.25 20.81
C PRO A 183 -12.09 -15.50 20.04
N ARG A 184 -11.18 -15.30 19.07
CA ARG A 184 -10.53 -16.38 18.31
C ARG A 184 -9.26 -15.89 17.60
N GLU A 185 -8.63 -16.79 16.84
CA GLU A 185 -7.61 -16.43 15.87
C GLU A 185 -8.25 -15.89 14.58
N TYR A 186 -7.66 -14.85 13.99
CA TYR A 186 -8.11 -14.23 12.74
C TYR A 186 -6.93 -14.00 11.80
N LYS A 187 -7.21 -14.01 10.50
CA LYS A 187 -6.31 -13.51 9.46
C LYS A 187 -6.56 -12.01 9.27
N LEU A 188 -5.61 -11.18 9.69
CA LEU A 188 -5.63 -9.73 9.55
C LEU A 188 -4.87 -9.34 8.29
N GLU A 189 -5.51 -8.57 7.42
CA GLU A 189 -4.93 -8.09 6.17
C GLU A 189 -4.99 -6.57 6.10
N TYR A 190 -3.89 -5.94 5.70
CA TYR A 190 -3.82 -4.53 5.33
C TYR A 190 -3.59 -4.43 3.82
N LEU A 191 -4.40 -3.63 3.14
CA LEU A 191 -4.34 -3.43 1.71
C LEU A 191 -4.13 -1.94 1.43
N TYR A 192 -3.00 -1.60 0.84
CA TYR A 192 -2.70 -0.27 0.36
C TYR A 192 -2.82 -0.25 -1.17
N GLU A 193 -3.67 0.62 -1.69
CA GLU A 193 -3.92 0.77 -3.12
C GLU A 193 -3.37 2.11 -3.59
N TYR A 194 -2.58 2.10 -4.65
CA TYR A 194 -2.02 3.30 -5.27
C TYR A 194 -1.99 3.13 -6.79
N GLU A 195 -2.65 4.03 -7.51
CA GLU A 195 -2.71 4.05 -8.98
C GLU A 195 -3.10 2.70 -9.63
N GLY A 196 -3.97 1.94 -8.96
CA GLY A 196 -4.48 0.64 -9.43
C GLY A 196 -3.61 -0.57 -9.05
N GLU A 197 -2.44 -0.34 -8.44
CA GLU A 197 -1.63 -1.39 -7.84
C GLU A 197 -1.99 -1.59 -6.36
N THR A 198 -2.00 -2.84 -5.88
CA THR A 198 -2.33 -3.18 -4.49
C THR A 198 -1.15 -3.87 -3.82
N VAL A 199 -0.69 -3.30 -2.70
CA VAL A 199 0.29 -3.91 -1.79
C VAL A 199 -0.46 -4.50 -0.60
N GLN A 200 -0.20 -5.77 -0.29
CA GLN A 200 -0.88 -6.51 0.78
C GLN A 200 0.10 -6.94 1.88
N LEU A 201 -0.31 -6.75 3.13
CA LEU A 201 0.32 -7.36 4.31
C LEU A 201 -0.67 -8.29 4.99
N GLU A 202 -0.22 -9.49 5.35
CA GLU A 202 -1.04 -10.50 6.02
C GLU A 202 -0.40 -10.94 7.35
N LYS A 203 -1.22 -11.05 8.40
CA LYS A 203 -0.81 -11.53 9.73
C LYS A 203 -1.88 -12.41 10.35
N ASN A 204 -1.47 -13.46 11.06
CA ASN A 204 -2.37 -14.20 11.94
C ASN A 204 -2.35 -13.58 13.34
N VAL A 205 -3.52 -13.19 13.86
CA VAL A 205 -3.65 -12.49 15.14
C VAL A 205 -4.60 -13.21 16.09
N GLN A 206 -4.34 -13.13 17.38
CA GLN A 206 -5.12 -13.80 18.43
C GLN A 206 -5.86 -12.77 19.27
N LEU A 207 -7.19 -12.82 19.28
CA LEU A 207 -8.04 -11.88 20.00
C LEU A 207 -8.61 -12.53 21.26
N PHE A 208 -7.90 -12.47 22.40
CA PHE A 208 -8.37 -13.06 23.68
C PHE A 208 -8.19 -12.16 24.91
N ASN A 209 -7.57 -10.99 24.76
CA ASN A 209 -7.17 -10.11 25.87
C ASN A 209 -7.91 -8.76 25.87
N GLY A 210 -9.09 -8.71 25.26
CA GLY A 210 -9.98 -7.54 25.14
C GLY A 210 -9.52 -6.52 24.10
N LYS A 211 -8.21 -6.30 23.95
CA LYS A 211 -7.62 -5.46 22.92
C LYS A 211 -6.36 -6.07 22.32
N TYR A 212 -6.16 -5.84 21.03
CA TYR A 212 -4.94 -6.17 20.31
C TYR A 212 -4.50 -4.95 19.50
N LYS A 213 -3.23 -4.58 19.62
CA LYS A 213 -2.64 -3.44 18.91
C LYS A 213 -1.71 -3.96 17.83
N ASP A 214 -1.81 -3.41 16.64
CA ASP A 214 -0.90 -3.73 15.55
C ASP A 214 -0.74 -2.57 14.57
N LYS A 215 0.32 -2.62 13.78
CA LYS A 215 0.64 -1.65 12.74
C LYS A 215 0.78 -2.35 11.40
N GLY A 216 0.00 -1.91 10.42
CA GLY A 216 0.23 -2.22 9.00
C GLY A 216 1.36 -1.34 8.47
N TYR A 217 2.61 -1.81 8.63
CA TYR A 217 3.79 -1.10 8.16
C TYR A 217 4.22 -1.65 6.80
N PHE A 218 3.98 -0.89 5.74
CA PHE A 218 4.39 -1.24 4.39
C PHE A 218 5.81 -0.75 4.13
N ASP A 219 6.70 -1.68 3.78
CA ASP A 219 8.11 -1.38 3.49
C ASP A 219 8.27 -1.00 2.00
N ILE A 220 7.69 0.14 1.66
CA ILE A 220 7.63 0.67 0.30
C ILE A 220 7.96 2.16 0.25
N HIS A 221 8.49 2.61 -0.89
CA HIS A 221 8.80 4.01 -1.18
C HIS A 221 8.29 4.46 -2.54
N PHE A 222 8.52 5.73 -2.83
CA PHE A 222 8.18 6.37 -4.09
C PHE A 222 9.40 7.12 -4.62
N VAL A 223 9.53 7.13 -5.94
CA VAL A 223 10.55 7.88 -6.66
C VAL A 223 9.92 9.15 -7.22
N THR A 224 10.62 10.26 -7.08
CA THR A 224 10.24 11.53 -7.71
C THR A 224 10.98 11.64 -9.03
N VAL A 225 10.26 11.89 -10.11
CA VAL A 225 10.78 11.97 -11.47
C VAL A 225 10.47 13.35 -12.03
N GLU A 226 11.50 14.11 -12.36
CA GLU A 226 11.38 15.38 -13.06
C GLU A 226 11.64 15.19 -14.55
N SER A 227 10.78 15.77 -15.38
CA SER A 227 10.91 15.69 -16.83
C SER A 227 10.64 17.02 -17.50
N GLU A 228 11.42 17.32 -18.53
CA GLU A 228 11.19 18.45 -19.44
C GLU A 228 10.42 18.03 -20.70
N VAL A 229 9.98 16.78 -20.80
CA VAL A 229 9.30 16.21 -21.97
C VAL A 229 7.93 15.68 -21.55
N ASP A 230 6.90 16.10 -22.29
CA ASP A 230 5.53 15.66 -22.02
C ASP A 230 5.19 14.30 -22.65
N ASN A 231 4.18 13.62 -22.10
CA ASN A 231 3.59 12.38 -22.64
C ASN A 231 4.60 11.23 -22.85
N MET A 232 5.52 11.03 -21.90
CA MET A 232 6.41 9.85 -21.96
C MET A 232 5.78 8.63 -21.29
N LYS A 233 6.17 7.46 -21.76
CA LYS A 233 5.88 6.18 -21.13
C LYS A 233 7.02 5.82 -20.20
N TYR A 234 6.74 5.01 -19.18
CA TYR A 234 7.79 4.38 -18.39
C TYR A 234 7.59 2.88 -18.26
N PHE A 235 8.71 2.20 -18.08
CA PHE A 235 8.83 0.75 -18.01
C PHE A 235 9.48 0.40 -16.68
N LEU A 236 8.91 -0.58 -15.99
CA LEU A 236 9.49 -1.18 -14.79
C LEU A 236 9.91 -2.61 -15.14
N ASP A 237 11.19 -2.91 -15.03
CA ASP A 237 11.77 -4.22 -15.40
C ASP A 237 11.34 -4.68 -16.80
N GLY A 238 11.32 -3.74 -17.76
CA GLY A 238 10.93 -3.97 -19.15
C GLY A 238 9.42 -4.06 -19.40
N THR A 239 8.57 -3.91 -18.37
CA THR A 239 7.11 -3.91 -18.51
C THR A 239 6.56 -2.48 -18.51
N GLU A 240 5.85 -2.10 -19.57
CA GLU A 240 5.19 -0.80 -19.68
C GLU A 240 4.13 -0.61 -18.57
N LYS A 241 4.10 0.58 -17.98
CA LYS A 241 3.11 0.96 -16.96
C LYS A 241 2.10 1.95 -17.54
N SER A 242 0.91 1.97 -16.94
CA SER A 242 -0.24 2.74 -17.47
C SER A 242 -0.14 4.25 -17.25
N LYS A 243 0.68 4.69 -16.30
CA LYS A 243 0.85 6.10 -16.00
C LYS A 243 1.81 6.75 -16.99
N GLU A 244 1.38 7.88 -17.54
CA GLU A 244 2.21 8.74 -18.38
C GLU A 244 3.01 9.72 -17.51
N ILE A 245 4.22 10.03 -17.95
CA ILE A 245 5.08 11.05 -17.36
C ILE A 245 4.83 12.35 -18.11
N VAL A 246 4.52 13.39 -17.36
CA VAL A 246 4.26 14.74 -17.89
C VAL A 246 5.40 15.70 -17.51
N ILE A 247 5.41 16.89 -18.10
CA ILE A 247 6.37 17.93 -17.74
C ILE A 247 6.27 18.27 -16.23
N GLY A 248 7.42 18.43 -15.59
CA GLY A 248 7.56 18.76 -14.18
C GLY A 248 7.67 17.51 -13.29
N THR A 249 7.13 17.60 -12.08
CA THR A 249 7.34 16.57 -11.04
C THR A 249 6.30 15.47 -11.09
N ASN A 250 6.76 14.24 -11.28
CA ASN A 250 5.98 13.01 -11.30
C ASN A 250 6.35 12.12 -10.10
N LYS A 251 5.39 11.38 -9.56
CA LYS A 251 5.62 10.45 -8.45
C LYS A 251 5.33 9.02 -8.88
N LEU A 252 6.34 8.16 -8.86
CA LEU A 252 6.24 6.76 -9.26
C LEU A 252 6.38 5.83 -8.06
N GLY A 253 5.71 4.69 -8.14
CA GLY A 253 5.69 3.65 -7.11
C GLY A 253 4.29 3.08 -6.92
N PRO A 254 4.05 2.31 -5.84
CA PRO A 254 5.00 2.03 -4.77
C PRO A 254 6.09 1.02 -5.17
N PHE A 255 7.33 1.26 -4.76
CA PHE A 255 8.46 0.34 -4.94
C PHE A 255 8.87 -0.29 -3.62
N SER A 256 9.46 -1.49 -3.67
CA SER A 256 9.98 -2.19 -2.50
C SER A 256 11.29 -1.55 -2.04
N PHE A 257 11.49 -1.39 -0.72
CA PHE A 257 12.81 -1.01 -0.18
C PHE A 257 13.84 -2.17 -0.23
N VAL A 258 13.38 -3.40 -0.50
CA VAL A 258 14.21 -4.62 -0.43
C VAL A 258 14.60 -5.10 -1.82
N GLU A 259 13.72 -4.92 -2.80
CA GLU A 259 13.90 -5.39 -4.17
C GLU A 259 14.10 -4.18 -5.08
N GLU A 260 15.31 -4.07 -5.64
CA GLU A 260 15.65 -3.07 -6.64
C GLU A 260 15.05 -3.46 -7.99
N SER A 261 14.47 -2.50 -8.69
CA SER A 261 13.94 -2.64 -10.05
C SER A 261 14.52 -1.55 -10.93
N THR A 262 14.47 -1.79 -12.23
CA THR A 262 14.97 -0.85 -13.25
C THR A 262 13.82 -0.04 -13.85
N LEU A 263 14.01 1.27 -13.92
CA LEU A 263 13.13 2.22 -14.60
C LEU A 263 13.74 2.67 -15.93
N VAL A 264 12.94 2.66 -16.99
CA VAL A 264 13.29 3.23 -18.31
C VAL A 264 12.14 4.09 -18.80
N PHE A 265 12.46 5.25 -19.38
CA PHE A 265 11.49 6.20 -19.93
C PHE A 265 11.61 6.23 -21.45
N SER A 266 10.48 6.34 -22.16
CA SER A 266 10.51 6.44 -23.62
C SER A 266 9.39 7.29 -24.18
N LYS A 267 9.62 7.81 -25.39
CA LYS A 267 8.62 8.54 -26.16
C LYS A 267 8.69 8.14 -27.63
N ASP A 268 7.51 7.90 -28.20
CA ASP A 268 7.32 7.58 -29.61
C ASP A 268 7.07 8.87 -30.41
N TYR A 269 7.76 9.02 -31.53
CA TYR A 269 7.60 10.09 -32.51
C TYR A 269 7.30 9.50 -33.90
N SER A 270 6.90 10.36 -34.84
CA SER A 270 6.65 9.94 -36.23
C SER A 270 7.90 9.43 -36.95
N TRP A 271 9.09 9.86 -36.51
CA TRP A 271 10.38 9.47 -37.06
C TRP A 271 11.06 8.30 -36.33
N GLY A 272 10.56 7.89 -35.15
CA GLY A 272 11.18 6.84 -34.35
C GLY A 272 10.91 6.98 -32.86
N LYS A 273 11.77 6.38 -32.04
CA LYS A 273 11.63 6.36 -30.58
C LYS A 273 12.90 6.84 -29.89
N ILE A 274 12.73 7.50 -28.74
CA ILE A 274 13.82 7.77 -27.80
C ILE A 274 13.62 6.94 -26.52
N ASN A 275 14.72 6.50 -25.92
CA ASN A 275 14.72 5.86 -24.62
C ASN A 275 15.73 6.58 -23.72
N SER A 276 15.42 6.72 -22.45
CA SER A 276 16.38 7.14 -21.45
C SER A 276 17.37 6.02 -21.17
N LYS A 277 18.46 6.35 -20.47
CA LYS A 277 19.23 5.34 -19.74
C LYS A 277 18.36 4.63 -18.69
N GLU A 278 18.88 3.52 -18.18
CA GLU A 278 18.31 2.82 -17.03
C GLU A 278 18.53 3.62 -15.74
N TYR A 279 17.49 3.70 -14.91
CA TYR A 279 17.52 4.27 -13.56
C TYR A 279 17.15 3.21 -12.53
N SER A 280 17.69 3.33 -11.32
CA SER A 280 17.33 2.45 -10.21
C SER A 280 16.08 2.96 -9.50
N THR A 281 15.20 2.07 -9.05
CA THR A 281 14.14 2.46 -8.11
C THR A 281 14.68 2.92 -6.75
N PHE A 282 15.95 2.66 -6.42
CA PHE A 282 16.59 3.20 -5.22
C PHE A 282 17.06 4.66 -5.39
N ASP A 283 17.06 5.19 -6.61
CA ASP A 283 17.25 6.61 -6.86
C ASP A 283 15.95 7.37 -6.55
N TYR A 284 15.84 7.93 -5.34
CA TYR A 284 14.61 8.61 -4.88
C TYR A 284 14.24 9.87 -5.69
N SER A 285 15.18 10.41 -6.47
CA SER A 285 15.00 11.56 -7.35
C SER A 285 15.70 11.31 -8.67
N ILE A 286 14.95 11.35 -9.76
CA ILE A 286 15.44 11.17 -11.13
C ILE A 286 15.12 12.44 -11.93
N TYR A 287 16.08 12.93 -12.68
CA TYR A 287 15.91 14.00 -13.66
C TYR A 287 16.12 13.41 -15.05
N ILE A 288 15.10 13.47 -15.90
CA ILE A 288 15.15 12.94 -17.26
C ILE A 288 15.52 14.08 -18.20
N GLU A 289 16.82 14.34 -18.31
CA GLU A 289 17.38 15.31 -19.24
C GLU A 289 18.00 14.63 -20.47
N ASP A 290 18.66 13.48 -20.27
CA ASP A 290 19.43 12.79 -21.30
C ASP A 290 18.77 11.48 -21.77
N PHE A 291 18.75 11.32 -23.09
CA PHE A 291 18.31 10.12 -23.79
C PHE A 291 19.48 9.42 -24.49
N GLU A 292 19.34 8.11 -24.70
CA GLU A 292 20.35 7.31 -25.39
C GLU A 292 20.52 7.79 -26.83
N LEU A 293 21.76 8.17 -27.17
CA LEU A 293 22.09 8.74 -28.47
C LEU A 293 22.65 7.70 -29.45
N LYS A 294 23.54 6.83 -28.98
CA LYS A 294 24.18 5.79 -29.80
C LYS A 294 23.15 4.80 -30.34
N ASP A 295 23.21 4.53 -31.65
CA ASP A 295 22.29 3.62 -32.37
C ASP A 295 20.79 3.99 -32.26
N SER A 296 20.48 5.19 -31.77
CA SER A 296 19.12 5.71 -31.59
C SER A 296 18.43 5.98 -32.93
N ASP A 297 17.10 5.97 -32.92
CA ASP A 297 16.31 6.37 -34.09
C ASP A 297 16.44 7.86 -34.40
N PHE A 298 16.79 8.67 -33.40
CA PHE A 298 17.13 10.08 -33.59
C PHE A 298 18.34 10.20 -34.53
N ILE A 299 19.46 9.56 -34.22
CA ILE A 299 20.65 9.62 -35.08
C ILE A 299 20.37 9.08 -36.48
N LYS A 300 19.68 7.94 -36.60
CA LYS A 300 19.32 7.36 -37.91
C LYS A 300 18.49 8.31 -38.76
N SER A 301 17.61 9.10 -38.15
CA SER A 301 16.71 10.01 -38.87
C SER A 301 17.31 11.40 -39.10
N ALA A 302 18.10 11.93 -38.15
CA ALA A 302 18.61 13.30 -38.16
C ALA A 302 20.01 13.44 -38.79
N ALA A 303 20.80 12.37 -38.88
CA ALA A 303 22.18 12.42 -39.38
C ALA A 303 22.34 13.10 -40.75
N PRO A 304 21.48 12.84 -41.77
CA PRO A 304 21.58 13.55 -43.05
C PRO A 304 21.41 15.06 -42.90
N THR A 305 20.40 15.48 -42.13
CA THR A 305 20.13 16.89 -41.87
C THR A 305 21.27 17.57 -41.11
N ILE A 306 21.82 16.91 -40.08
CA ILE A 306 22.96 17.41 -39.32
C ILE A 306 24.14 17.66 -40.25
N LYS A 307 24.48 16.68 -41.09
CA LYS A 307 25.59 16.77 -42.04
C LYS A 307 25.40 17.88 -43.06
N GLU A 308 24.22 17.94 -43.69
CA GLU A 308 23.89 18.98 -44.67
C GLU A 308 23.91 20.37 -44.04
N PHE A 309 23.36 20.52 -42.83
CA PHE A 309 23.39 21.79 -42.11
C PHE A 309 24.83 22.22 -41.82
N VAL A 310 25.64 21.36 -41.19
CA VAL A 310 27.04 21.70 -40.82
C VAL A 310 27.88 22.00 -42.06
N GLN A 311 27.71 21.25 -43.16
CA GLN A 311 28.37 21.56 -44.42
C GLN A 311 27.96 22.94 -44.94
N SER A 312 26.65 23.24 -44.94
CA SER A 312 26.12 24.52 -45.38
C SER A 312 26.52 25.68 -44.46
N TYR A 313 26.70 25.42 -43.16
CA TYR A 313 27.17 26.37 -42.16
C TYR A 313 28.56 26.90 -42.52
N TYR A 314 29.51 26.05 -42.90
CA TYR A 314 30.85 26.53 -43.33
C TYR A 314 30.82 27.25 -44.68
N ALA A 315 29.90 26.88 -45.58
CA ALA A 315 29.70 27.63 -46.83
C ALA A 315 29.09 29.02 -46.58
N ALA A 316 28.11 29.11 -45.67
CA ALA A 316 27.53 30.36 -45.20
C ALA A 316 28.58 31.20 -44.47
N LYS A 317 29.34 30.63 -43.54
CA LYS A 317 30.42 31.28 -42.78
C LYS A 317 31.47 31.92 -43.68
N SER A 318 31.88 31.22 -44.74
CA SER A 318 32.86 31.74 -45.73
C SER A 318 32.35 32.89 -46.59
N SER A 319 31.03 33.06 -46.69
CA SER A 319 30.40 34.09 -47.55
C SER A 319 29.51 35.08 -46.82
N GLN A 320 29.39 34.93 -45.50
CA GLN A 320 28.51 35.72 -44.62
C GLN A 320 27.06 35.79 -45.11
N ASP A 321 26.55 34.67 -45.59
CA ASP A 321 25.22 34.57 -46.20
C ASP A 321 24.40 33.46 -45.52
N SER A 322 23.55 33.84 -44.56
CA SER A 322 22.61 32.93 -43.89
C SER A 322 21.58 32.31 -44.86
N GLY A 323 21.40 32.88 -46.05
CA GLY A 323 20.57 32.31 -47.11
C GLY A 323 21.11 30.97 -47.64
N LYS A 324 22.40 30.67 -47.42
CA LYS A 324 23.02 29.40 -47.80
C LYS A 324 22.81 28.29 -46.77
N LEU A 325 22.32 28.60 -45.58
CA LEU A 325 22.03 27.58 -44.57
C LEU A 325 20.89 26.67 -45.06
N VAL A 326 21.18 25.38 -45.14
CA VAL A 326 20.25 24.33 -45.53
C VAL A 326 19.69 23.67 -44.27
N ASN A 327 18.42 23.26 -44.31
CA ASN A 327 17.71 22.70 -43.15
C ASN A 327 17.72 23.60 -41.91
N ALA A 328 17.74 24.93 -42.10
CA ALA A 328 17.74 25.91 -41.02
C ALA A 328 16.40 26.64 -40.93
N THR A 329 15.89 26.84 -39.71
CA THR A 329 14.72 27.71 -39.46
C THR A 329 15.11 29.19 -39.63
N ASP A 330 14.12 30.08 -39.66
CA ASP A 330 14.39 31.52 -39.67
C ASP A 330 15.08 31.99 -38.38
N ASN A 331 14.80 31.33 -37.25
CA ASN A 331 15.50 31.59 -35.99
C ASN A 331 17.00 31.23 -36.10
N CYS A 332 17.33 30.08 -36.68
CA CYS A 332 18.72 29.67 -36.90
C CYS A 332 19.47 30.67 -37.80
N LYS A 333 18.81 31.16 -38.85
CA LYS A 333 19.38 32.20 -39.73
C LYS A 333 19.59 33.52 -39.00
N ALA A 334 18.69 33.89 -38.09
CA ALA A 334 18.85 35.07 -37.24
C ALA A 334 20.07 34.92 -36.31
N VAL A 335 20.20 33.78 -35.62
CA VAL A 335 21.39 33.44 -34.81
C VAL A 335 22.67 33.58 -35.62
N PHE A 336 22.71 33.02 -36.83
CA PHE A 336 23.87 33.16 -37.72
C PHE A 336 24.20 34.61 -38.08
N ASN A 337 23.20 35.44 -38.36
CA ASN A 337 23.43 36.84 -38.73
C ASN A 337 23.94 37.70 -37.56
N ASP A 338 23.67 37.28 -36.32
CA ASP A 338 24.15 37.94 -35.10
C ASP A 338 25.59 37.51 -34.73
N GLU A 339 26.10 36.42 -35.31
CA GLU A 339 27.47 35.95 -35.10
C GLU A 339 28.51 36.78 -35.86
N TYR A 340 29.67 36.98 -35.22
CA TYR A 340 30.83 37.62 -35.86
C TYR A 340 31.72 36.58 -36.56
N PHE A 341 31.91 36.74 -37.86
CA PHE A 341 32.83 35.92 -38.65
C PHE A 341 33.98 36.75 -39.23
N PHE A 342 35.19 36.21 -39.17
CA PHE A 342 36.35 36.80 -39.85
C PHE A 342 36.19 36.64 -41.37
N THR A 343 36.12 37.77 -42.09
CA THR A 343 35.95 37.81 -43.55
C THR A 343 37.15 37.29 -44.33
N SER A 344 38.32 37.23 -43.69
CA SER A 344 39.56 36.81 -44.37
C SER A 344 39.65 35.31 -44.56
N TYR A 345 38.79 34.49 -43.95
CA TYR A 345 38.94 33.04 -44.00
C TYR A 345 37.94 32.36 -44.93
N GLN A 346 38.44 31.40 -45.69
CA GLN A 346 37.64 30.45 -46.44
C GLN A 346 37.69 29.10 -45.74
N TYR A 347 36.50 28.58 -45.43
CA TYR A 347 36.32 27.33 -44.71
C TYR A 347 35.85 26.23 -45.68
N THR A 348 36.50 25.08 -45.63
CA THR A 348 36.09 23.90 -46.41
C THR A 348 35.74 22.76 -45.46
N PHE A 349 34.47 22.36 -45.46
CA PHE A 349 33.97 21.22 -44.70
C PHE A 349 34.67 19.91 -45.10
N LYS A 350 35.02 19.08 -44.12
CA LYS A 350 35.66 17.77 -44.31
C LYS A 350 34.83 16.62 -43.76
N GLY A 351 34.09 16.85 -42.68
CA GLY A 351 33.28 15.82 -42.04
C GLY A 351 32.60 16.33 -40.78
N VAL A 352 31.68 15.53 -40.27
CA VAL A 352 31.04 15.77 -38.99
C VAL A 352 30.89 14.45 -38.25
N SER A 353 31.08 14.50 -36.94
CA SER A 353 30.82 13.40 -36.03
C SER A 353 29.88 13.88 -34.93
N VAL A 354 29.03 12.99 -34.43
CA VAL A 354 28.24 13.23 -33.22
C VAL A 354 29.10 12.91 -32.01
N ASP A 355 29.03 13.77 -31.00
CA ASP A 355 29.64 13.53 -29.70
C ASP A 355 28.72 12.59 -28.88
N LEU A 356 29.25 11.44 -28.46
CA LEU A 356 28.52 10.43 -27.71
C LEU A 356 28.75 10.52 -26.19
N GLU A 357 29.68 11.38 -25.73
CA GLU A 357 29.95 11.55 -24.30
C GLU A 357 28.74 12.19 -23.60
N GLU A 358 28.08 13.12 -24.28
CA GLU A 358 26.80 13.69 -23.86
C GLU A 358 25.63 12.93 -24.52
N GLY A 359 24.56 12.70 -23.76
CA GLY A 359 23.34 12.12 -24.28
C GLY A 359 22.60 13.04 -25.24
N LEU A 360 21.47 12.57 -25.75
CA LEU A 360 20.52 13.42 -26.45
C LEU A 360 19.70 14.21 -25.41
N GLU A 361 19.94 15.50 -25.27
CA GLU A 361 19.12 16.35 -24.41
C GLU A 361 17.80 16.67 -25.13
N VAL A 362 16.66 16.47 -24.47
CA VAL A 362 15.33 16.72 -25.05
C VAL A 362 14.47 17.49 -24.06
N PHE A 363 13.83 18.54 -24.56
CA PHE A 363 12.88 19.35 -23.78
C PHE A 363 11.75 19.87 -24.67
N THR A 364 10.57 20.05 -24.11
CA THR A 364 9.44 20.68 -24.79
C THR A 364 9.58 22.20 -24.73
N ASP A 365 9.70 22.85 -25.88
CA ASP A 365 9.69 24.31 -25.97
C ASP A 365 8.24 24.84 -26.04
N GLU A 366 7.82 25.61 -25.04
CA GLU A 366 6.45 26.14 -24.95
C GLU A 366 6.11 27.14 -26.08
N GLY A 367 7.10 27.89 -26.56
CA GLY A 367 6.92 28.90 -27.61
C GLY A 367 6.72 28.25 -28.98
N LEU A 368 7.51 27.22 -29.27
CA LEU A 368 7.43 26.43 -30.49
C LEU A 368 6.36 25.34 -30.44
N LYS A 369 5.92 24.96 -29.23
CA LYS A 369 4.97 23.86 -28.97
C LYS A 369 5.43 22.54 -29.58
N THR A 370 6.72 22.27 -29.50
CA THR A 370 7.36 21.05 -30.00
C THR A 370 8.52 20.69 -29.11
N ASP A 371 8.92 19.42 -29.15
CA ASP A 371 10.15 18.98 -28.53
C ASP A 371 11.35 19.46 -29.36
N VAL A 372 12.37 19.93 -28.65
CA VAL A 372 13.66 20.35 -29.17
C VAL A 372 14.70 19.31 -28.77
N PHE A 373 15.52 18.93 -29.73
CA PHE A 373 16.54 17.88 -29.61
C PHE A 373 17.91 18.53 -29.69
N LYS A 374 18.63 18.53 -28.58
CA LYS A 374 19.98 19.09 -28.47
C LYS A 374 21.00 17.98 -28.65
N VAL A 375 21.89 18.18 -29.61
CA VAL A 375 22.99 17.24 -29.89
C VAL A 375 24.27 18.01 -30.15
N LYS A 376 25.36 17.56 -29.53
CA LYS A 376 26.70 18.09 -29.78
C LYS A 376 27.35 17.35 -30.96
N VAL A 377 27.97 18.11 -31.86
CA VAL A 377 28.69 17.56 -33.02
C VAL A 377 30.09 18.15 -33.12
N ALA A 378 31.06 17.34 -33.53
CA ALA A 378 32.40 17.76 -33.88
C ALA A 378 32.49 17.94 -35.40
N ALA A 379 32.66 19.17 -35.86
CA ALA A 379 32.81 19.50 -37.26
C ALA A 379 34.28 19.61 -37.65
N GLU A 380 34.68 18.88 -38.68
CA GLU A 380 36.03 18.91 -39.25
C GLU A 380 36.04 19.82 -40.49
N PHE A 381 36.98 20.76 -40.53
CA PHE A 381 37.11 21.70 -41.64
C PHE A 381 38.55 22.14 -41.86
N THR A 382 38.88 22.63 -43.05
CA THR A 382 40.14 23.34 -43.31
C THR A 382 39.88 24.83 -43.43
N LYS A 383 40.82 25.65 -42.97
CA LYS A 383 40.74 27.11 -42.96
C LYS A 383 41.91 27.69 -43.76
N ASN A 384 41.62 28.45 -44.81
CA ASN A 384 42.62 29.14 -45.62
C ASN A 384 42.44 30.65 -45.47
N ASP A 385 43.55 31.40 -45.33
CA ASP A 385 43.51 32.86 -45.50
C ASP A 385 43.23 33.17 -46.97
N GLY A 386 42.13 33.86 -47.21
CA GLY A 386 41.69 34.38 -48.51
C GLY A 386 42.47 35.63 -48.93
N ASP A 387 43.42 36.09 -48.12
CA ASP A 387 44.35 37.14 -48.50
C ASP A 387 45.62 36.50 -49.07
N THR A 388 45.72 36.42 -50.40
CA THR A 388 46.99 36.16 -51.09
C THR A 388 47.87 37.42 -50.98
N GLY A 389 48.27 37.75 -49.75
CA GLY A 389 49.36 38.68 -49.48
C GLY A 389 50.68 37.92 -49.62
N THR A 390 51.54 38.38 -50.54
CA THR A 390 52.84 37.82 -50.89
C THR A 390 53.62 37.25 -49.69
N ASP A 391 53.71 35.92 -49.65
CA ASP A 391 54.56 35.19 -48.72
C ASP A 391 56.00 35.21 -49.24
N THR A 392 56.87 35.94 -48.55
CA THR A 392 58.33 35.74 -48.64
C THR A 392 58.75 35.03 -47.37
N GLY A 393 58.89 33.71 -47.41
CA GLY A 393 59.40 32.97 -46.24
C GLY A 393 59.41 31.46 -46.37
N GLU A 394 60.39 30.95 -47.13
CA GLU A 394 60.99 29.62 -46.99
C GLU A 394 60.09 28.38 -47.06
N ASN A 395 60.15 27.74 -48.24
CA ASN A 395 59.88 26.31 -48.42
C ASN A 395 60.71 25.47 -47.43
N THR A 396 60.02 24.78 -46.53
CA THR A 396 60.50 23.50 -45.98
C THR A 396 59.60 22.38 -46.49
N GLU A 397 60.17 21.52 -47.34
CA GLU A 397 59.63 20.20 -47.64
C GLU A 397 59.44 19.43 -46.33
N GLY A 398 58.18 19.12 -46.01
CA GLY A 398 57.77 18.27 -44.90
C GLY A 398 56.33 17.84 -45.15
N THR A 399 56.09 16.54 -45.06
CA THR A 399 54.79 15.82 -45.00
C THR A 399 53.53 16.69 -45.07
N VAL A 400 52.63 16.35 -46.01
CA VAL A 400 51.24 16.85 -46.03
C VAL A 400 50.54 16.44 -44.73
N GLU A 401 50.71 17.24 -43.68
CA GLU A 401 49.89 17.18 -42.47
C GLU A 401 48.48 17.62 -42.86
N ASP A 402 47.50 16.78 -42.52
CA ASP A 402 46.10 17.11 -42.65
C ASP A 402 45.80 18.27 -41.69
N ASN A 403 45.87 19.52 -42.19
CA ASN A 403 45.59 20.76 -41.46
C ASN A 403 44.10 20.93 -41.11
N SER A 404 43.38 19.83 -40.85
CA SER A 404 41.99 19.86 -40.45
C SER A 404 41.87 20.38 -39.01
N THR A 405 41.06 21.41 -38.83
CA THR A 405 40.64 21.95 -37.53
C THR A 405 39.33 21.30 -37.14
N LYS A 406 39.13 21.08 -35.84
CA LYS A 406 37.85 20.64 -35.27
C LYS A 406 37.22 21.76 -34.44
N GLU A 407 35.91 21.94 -34.60
CA GLU A 407 35.08 22.84 -33.79
C GLU A 407 33.86 22.05 -33.32
N ALA A 408 33.49 22.21 -32.04
CA ALA A 408 32.27 21.63 -31.52
C ALA A 408 31.10 22.58 -31.77
N ILE A 409 29.96 22.03 -32.16
CA ILE A 409 28.72 22.78 -32.39
C ILE A 409 27.61 22.06 -31.64
N ASN A 410 26.94 22.76 -30.73
CA ASN A 410 25.69 22.28 -30.14
C ASN A 410 24.56 22.68 -31.08
N LEU A 411 23.85 21.69 -31.61
CA LEU A 411 22.71 21.91 -32.51
C LEU A 411 21.41 21.71 -31.73
N GLN A 412 20.47 22.63 -31.90
CA GLN A 412 19.09 22.48 -31.44
C GLN A 412 18.22 22.14 -32.65
N LEU A 413 17.71 20.92 -32.73
CA LEU A 413 16.89 20.45 -33.84
C LEU A 413 15.42 20.37 -33.44
N ILE A 414 14.55 20.63 -34.41
CA ILE A 414 13.11 20.38 -34.33
C ILE A 414 12.69 19.50 -35.50
N TYR A 415 11.67 18.68 -35.29
CA TYR A 415 11.08 17.88 -36.37
C TYR A 415 9.85 18.61 -36.94
N ASP A 416 9.92 18.97 -38.21
CA ASP A 416 8.79 19.54 -38.95
C ASP A 416 7.85 18.40 -39.37
N GLU A 417 6.85 18.13 -38.52
CA GLU A 417 5.85 17.08 -38.75
C GLU A 417 5.07 17.27 -40.06
N ALA A 418 4.86 18.51 -40.51
CA ALA A 418 4.11 18.78 -41.74
C ALA A 418 4.90 18.34 -42.98
N ASN A 419 6.21 18.56 -42.97
CA ASN A 419 7.10 18.23 -44.09
C ASN A 419 7.93 16.95 -43.87
N LYS A 420 7.78 16.31 -42.72
CA LYS A 420 8.49 15.09 -42.29
C LYS A 420 10.00 15.20 -42.41
N LYS A 421 10.56 16.30 -41.94
CA LYS A 421 12.00 16.60 -42.03
C LYS A 421 12.53 17.25 -40.76
N TRP A 422 13.79 17.01 -40.47
CA TRP A 422 14.51 17.72 -39.43
C TRP A 422 14.91 19.13 -39.89
N MET A 423 14.91 20.07 -38.95
CA MET A 423 15.37 21.44 -39.14
C MET A 423 16.20 21.86 -37.93
N VAL A 424 17.34 22.52 -38.15
CA VAL A 424 18.13 23.16 -37.10
C VAL A 424 17.49 24.49 -36.75
N ASN A 425 17.07 24.64 -35.50
CA ASN A 425 16.41 25.82 -34.97
C ASN A 425 17.37 26.85 -34.36
N ALA A 426 18.45 26.39 -33.76
CA ALA A 426 19.52 27.22 -33.21
C ALA A 426 20.81 26.39 -33.12
N TYR A 427 21.93 27.07 -32.92
CA TYR A 427 23.20 26.42 -32.64
C TYR A 427 24.10 27.35 -31.82
N ASP A 428 25.09 26.76 -31.15
CA ASP A 428 26.17 27.48 -30.48
C ASP A 428 27.51 26.77 -30.76
N THR A 429 28.61 27.51 -30.90
CA THR A 429 29.93 26.91 -31.13
C THR A 429 30.84 26.95 -29.91
N TYR A 430 31.62 25.88 -29.75
CA TYR A 430 32.55 25.68 -28.64
C TYR A 430 33.89 25.15 -29.14
N ARG A 431 34.95 25.40 -28.36
CA ARG A 431 36.31 24.94 -28.71
C ARG A 431 36.60 23.49 -28.35
N TRP A 432 35.79 22.88 -27.49
CA TRP A 432 36.06 21.57 -26.93
C TRP A 432 35.06 20.53 -27.44
N HIS A 433 35.57 19.39 -27.86
CA HIS A 433 34.82 18.19 -28.23
C HIS A 433 35.38 17.00 -27.43
N SER A 434 34.59 15.96 -27.21
CA SER A 434 35.06 14.71 -26.60
C SER A 434 35.94 13.89 -27.56
N ASP A 435 36.46 12.79 -27.02
CA ASP A 435 37.14 11.75 -27.81
C ASP A 435 36.17 10.64 -28.30
N ASP A 436 34.95 10.54 -27.76
CA ASP A 436 33.96 9.52 -28.14
C ASP A 436 33.04 10.04 -29.25
N LEU A 437 33.49 9.86 -30.50
CA LEU A 437 32.86 10.44 -31.67
C LEU A 437 32.30 9.37 -32.63
N LEU A 438 31.03 9.53 -33.01
CA LEU A 438 30.39 8.76 -34.08
C LEU A 438 30.41 9.54 -35.39
N LYS A 439 31.26 9.14 -36.34
CA LYS A 439 31.33 9.77 -37.66
C LYS A 439 30.03 9.56 -38.43
N LEU A 440 29.47 10.66 -38.97
CA LEU A 440 28.31 10.59 -39.85
C LEU A 440 28.77 10.36 -41.29
N GLU A 441 28.21 9.34 -41.95
CA GLU A 441 28.59 8.94 -43.32
C GLU A 441 28.12 9.91 -44.41
#